data_AF-A0A7Y4NQC5-F1
#
_entry.id   AF-A0A7Y4NQC5-F1
#
_cell.length_a   1.000
_cell.length_b   1.000
_cell.length_c   1.000
_cell.angle_alpha   90.00
_cell.angle_beta   90.00
_cell.angle_gamma   90.00
#
_symmetry.space_group_name_H-M   'P 1'
#
loop_
_entity.id
_entity.type
_entity.pdbx_description
1 polymer ?
#
loop_
_entity_poly.entity_id
_entity_poly.type
_entity_poly.pdbx_seq_one_letter_code
_entity_poly.pdbx_strand_id
1 'polypeptide(L)'
;MKPFFPPVPPLPPGDLGKLINPRHAAVEEALAKGGTVPFTNTDGKTEQVSITPVPVPFGNNDVYAVRVGDDTFTVSIERGGDVDAADVLTQVIDSYSETPEDLRGSLERVVIKKDPDPDDAAARAGDGTITFYGGEANVTDDIFHHEIGHLIGRQVEDANDSWLSGIFEKLSGEPPPIPDGWADAAAADGNHLNDYTEKSFEDSGVYTEDFAEAWSEYMRALDDGPEALAEFERTYPERSEILEDIYPPPA
;
A
#
# COMPACT_ATOMS: atom_id res chain seq x y z
N MET A 1 -41.38 -32.38 -17.24
CA MET A 1 -41.36 -32.00 -15.82
C MET A 1 -40.21 -31.02 -15.63
N LYS A 2 -40.46 -29.77 -15.24
CA LYS A 2 -39.40 -28.82 -14.87
C LYS A 2 -39.01 -29.09 -13.41
N PRO A 3 -37.71 -29.13 -13.07
CA PRO A 3 -37.31 -29.28 -11.67
C PRO A 3 -37.78 -28.07 -10.87
N PHE A 4 -38.50 -28.35 -9.79
CA PHE A 4 -38.95 -27.36 -8.82
C PHE A 4 -37.78 -27.16 -7.86
N PHE A 5 -37.01 -26.08 -8.05
CA PHE A 5 -36.08 -25.65 -7.02
C PHE A 5 -36.88 -24.93 -5.94
N PRO A 6 -36.76 -25.31 -4.65
CA PRO A 6 -37.36 -24.52 -3.58
C PRO A 6 -36.80 -23.10 -3.65
N PRO A 7 -37.61 -22.06 -3.35
CA PRO A 7 -37.10 -20.71 -3.28
C PRO A 7 -35.96 -20.67 -2.25
N VAL A 8 -34.82 -20.12 -2.67
CA VAL A 8 -33.69 -19.87 -1.78
C VAL A 8 -34.21 -18.96 -0.66
N PRO A 9 -34.03 -19.32 0.63
CA PRO A 9 -34.45 -18.45 1.72
C PRO A 9 -33.80 -17.08 1.57
N PRO A 10 -34.50 -15.99 1.93
CA PRO A 10 -33.91 -14.66 1.88
C PRO A 10 -32.68 -14.64 2.79
N LEU A 11 -31.57 -14.17 2.23
CA LEU A 11 -30.33 -13.99 2.97
C LEU A 11 -30.57 -13.00 4.12
N PRO A 12 -30.04 -13.27 5.33
CA PRO A 12 -30.14 -12.34 6.43
C PRO A 12 -29.45 -11.02 6.06
N PRO A 13 -29.88 -9.87 6.64
CA PRO A 13 -29.35 -8.55 6.30
C PRO A 13 -27.82 -8.44 6.42
N GLY A 14 -27.20 -9.18 7.35
CA GLY A 14 -25.74 -9.25 7.49
C GLY A 14 -25.04 -9.92 6.31
N ASP A 15 -25.67 -10.93 5.68
CA ASP A 15 -25.09 -11.63 4.52
C ASP A 15 -25.17 -10.78 3.24
N LEU A 16 -26.09 -9.81 3.18
CA LEU A 16 -26.13 -8.83 2.09
C LEU A 16 -24.96 -7.84 2.17
N GLY A 17 -24.56 -7.41 3.37
CA GLY A 17 -23.36 -6.60 3.58
C GLY A 17 -22.10 -7.33 3.12
N LYS A 18 -21.97 -8.63 3.44
CA LYS A 18 -20.87 -9.49 2.97
C LYS A 18 -20.82 -9.67 1.45
N LEU A 19 -21.96 -9.55 0.77
CA LEU A 19 -22.05 -9.63 -0.69
C LEU A 19 -21.72 -8.30 -1.37
N ILE A 20 -21.88 -7.17 -0.66
CA ILE A 20 -21.65 -5.82 -1.19
C ILE A 20 -20.19 -5.40 -0.99
N ASN A 21 -19.60 -5.73 0.16
CA ASN A 21 -18.18 -5.53 0.43
C ASN A 21 -17.62 -6.76 1.18
N PRO A 22 -17.21 -7.82 0.44
CA PRO A 22 -16.70 -9.04 1.05
C PRO A 22 -15.41 -8.82 1.85
N ARG A 23 -14.61 -7.82 1.49
CA ARG A 23 -13.38 -7.44 2.19
C ARG A 23 -13.66 -6.85 3.55
N HIS A 24 -14.55 -5.85 3.61
CA HIS A 24 -14.99 -5.25 4.87
C HIS A 24 -15.60 -6.29 5.82
N ALA A 25 -16.42 -7.19 5.29
CA ALA A 25 -16.99 -8.28 6.07
C ALA A 25 -15.94 -9.26 6.64
N ALA A 26 -14.86 -9.52 5.89
CA ALA A 26 -13.75 -10.34 6.38
C ALA A 26 -13.01 -9.62 7.52
N VAL A 27 -12.78 -8.31 7.40
CA VAL A 27 -12.15 -7.49 8.46
C VAL A 27 -13.01 -7.44 9.73
N GLU A 28 -14.32 -7.19 9.61
CA GLU A 28 -15.24 -7.26 10.76
C GLU A 28 -15.23 -8.64 11.42
N GLU A 29 -15.15 -9.71 10.63
CA GLU A 29 -15.08 -11.07 11.12
C GLU A 29 -13.75 -11.35 11.86
N ALA A 30 -12.63 -10.86 11.32
CA ALA A 30 -11.31 -10.95 11.94
C ALA A 30 -11.28 -10.21 13.29
N LEU A 31 -11.81 -8.99 13.33
CA LEU A 31 -11.93 -8.18 14.55
C LEU A 31 -12.81 -8.86 15.61
N ALA A 32 -13.93 -9.48 15.20
CA ALA A 32 -14.86 -10.12 16.11
C ALA A 32 -14.35 -11.45 16.69
N LYS A 33 -13.64 -12.24 15.88
CA LYS A 33 -13.20 -13.60 16.27
C LYS A 33 -11.77 -13.64 16.83
N GLY A 34 -10.92 -12.66 16.52
CA GLY A 34 -9.51 -12.64 16.91
C GLY A 34 -8.69 -13.80 16.33
N GLY A 35 -9.16 -14.43 15.26
CA GLY A 35 -8.52 -15.55 14.57
C GLY A 35 -8.31 -15.25 13.09
N THR A 36 -7.65 -16.15 12.38
CA THR A 36 -7.41 -15.99 10.94
C THR A 36 -8.69 -16.24 10.14
N VAL A 37 -8.99 -15.35 9.19
CA VAL A 37 -10.09 -15.46 8.22
C VAL A 37 -9.52 -15.37 6.80
N PRO A 38 -10.17 -16.00 5.81
CA PRO A 38 -9.82 -15.75 4.42
C PRO A 38 -10.23 -14.33 4.02
N PHE A 39 -9.33 -13.63 3.36
CA PHE A 39 -9.51 -12.30 2.79
C PHE A 39 -9.11 -12.36 1.32
N THR A 40 -9.97 -11.86 0.42
CA THR A 40 -9.68 -11.79 -1.01
C THR A 40 -9.55 -10.33 -1.39
N ASN A 41 -8.37 -9.92 -1.85
CA ASN A 41 -8.06 -8.54 -2.21
C ASN A 41 -8.75 -8.08 -3.52
N THR A 42 -8.49 -6.86 -3.98
CA THR A 42 -9.07 -6.35 -5.23
C THR A 42 -8.61 -7.15 -6.44
N ASP A 43 -7.35 -7.60 -6.49
CA ASP A 43 -6.82 -8.47 -7.55
C ASP A 43 -7.43 -9.89 -7.58
N GLY A 44 -8.20 -10.27 -6.55
CA GLY A 44 -8.75 -11.62 -6.40
C GLY A 44 -7.79 -12.64 -5.77
N LYS A 45 -6.62 -12.21 -5.26
CA LYS A 45 -5.71 -13.02 -4.44
C LYS A 45 -6.33 -13.25 -3.06
N THR A 46 -6.40 -14.51 -2.64
CA THR A 46 -6.88 -14.88 -1.30
C THR A 46 -5.74 -15.18 -0.35
N GLU A 47 -5.73 -14.50 0.79
CA GLU A 47 -4.77 -14.71 1.88
C GLU A 47 -5.48 -14.92 3.22
N GLN A 48 -4.74 -15.42 4.21
CA GLN A 48 -5.23 -15.55 5.57
C GLN A 48 -4.89 -14.29 6.36
N VAL A 49 -5.91 -13.62 6.88
CA VAL A 49 -5.77 -12.37 7.62
C VAL A 49 -6.21 -12.55 9.07
N SER A 50 -5.46 -11.97 10.01
CA SER A 50 -5.91 -11.84 11.40
C SER A 50 -5.64 -10.44 11.93
N ILE A 51 -6.57 -9.93 12.73
CA ILE A 51 -6.50 -8.59 13.31
C ILE A 51 -6.66 -8.73 14.81
N THR A 52 -5.66 -8.28 15.56
CA THR A 52 -5.65 -8.36 17.03
C THR A 52 -5.54 -6.96 17.62
N PRO A 53 -6.56 -6.45 18.33
CA PRO A 53 -6.45 -5.21 19.08
C PRO A 53 -5.32 -5.31 20.12
N VAL A 54 -4.41 -4.35 20.10
CA VAL A 54 -3.29 -4.26 21.04
C VAL A 54 -3.68 -3.32 22.18
N PRO A 55 -3.78 -3.81 23.43
CA PRO A 55 -4.13 -2.96 24.56
C PRO A 55 -3.06 -1.89 24.80
N VAL A 56 -3.43 -0.62 24.60
CA VAL A 56 -2.61 0.54 24.94
C VAL A 56 -3.20 1.22 26.19
N PRO A 57 -2.61 1.00 27.39
CA PRO A 57 -3.18 1.47 28.66
C PRO A 57 -3.16 2.99 28.81
N PHE A 58 -2.29 3.67 28.06
CA PHE A 58 -2.20 5.12 27.97
C PHE A 58 -1.99 5.48 26.51
N GLY A 59 -2.97 6.13 25.89
CA GLY A 59 -2.90 6.50 24.49
C GLY A 59 -4.23 6.99 23.96
N ASN A 60 -4.16 7.89 22.99
CA ASN A 60 -5.31 8.37 22.25
C ASN A 60 -5.52 7.58 20.96
N ASN A 61 -4.92 6.39 20.82
CA ASN A 61 -5.00 5.58 19.60
C ASN A 61 -5.59 4.21 19.90
N ASP A 62 -6.30 3.67 18.93
CA ASP A 62 -6.59 2.25 18.82
C ASP A 62 -5.51 1.61 17.96
N VAL A 63 -4.86 0.57 18.49
CA VAL A 63 -3.74 -0.09 17.83
C VAL A 63 -4.13 -1.52 17.52
N TYR A 64 -3.83 -1.97 16.31
CA TYR A 64 -4.12 -3.30 15.81
C TYR A 64 -2.82 -3.93 15.31
N ALA A 65 -2.54 -5.16 15.75
CA ALA A 65 -1.56 -6.03 15.10
C ALA A 65 -2.28 -6.75 13.96
N VAL A 66 -1.82 -6.55 12.74
CA VAL A 66 -2.39 -7.13 11.52
C VAL A 66 -1.42 -8.15 10.97
N ARG A 67 -1.92 -9.34 10.68
CA ARG A 67 -1.19 -10.39 9.96
C ARG A 67 -1.88 -10.64 8.62
N VAL A 68 -1.12 -10.64 7.54
CA VAL A 68 -1.57 -11.01 6.18
C VAL A 68 -0.61 -12.08 5.68
N GLY A 69 -1.11 -13.30 5.47
CA GLY A 69 -0.26 -14.44 5.18
C GLY A 69 0.72 -14.71 6.33
N ASP A 70 2.01 -14.60 6.05
CA ASP A 70 3.08 -14.76 7.04
C ASP A 70 3.60 -13.44 7.63
N ASP A 71 3.29 -12.32 7.00
CA ASP A 71 3.77 -11.00 7.35
C ASP A 71 2.95 -10.35 8.46
N THR A 72 3.55 -9.41 9.19
CA THR A 72 2.89 -8.72 10.30
C THR A 72 3.32 -7.27 10.37
N PHE A 73 2.35 -6.38 10.50
CA PHE A 73 2.55 -4.96 10.71
C PHE A 73 1.54 -4.42 11.73
N THR A 74 1.69 -3.16 12.12
CA THR A 74 0.78 -2.51 13.07
C THR A 74 0.00 -1.38 12.43
N VAL A 75 -1.29 -1.26 12.75
CA VAL A 75 -2.12 -0.11 12.36
C VAL A 75 -2.51 0.65 13.62
N SER A 76 -2.18 1.93 13.67
CA SER A 76 -2.54 2.83 14.77
C SER A 76 -3.49 3.91 14.28
N ILE A 77 -4.70 3.93 14.80
CA ILE A 77 -5.76 4.87 14.43
C ILE A 77 -6.01 5.83 15.59
N GLU A 78 -5.92 7.13 15.37
CA GLU A 78 -6.22 8.12 16.39
C GLU A 78 -7.72 8.13 16.77
N ARG A 79 -8.03 8.04 18.06
CA ARG A 79 -9.39 7.90 18.63
C ARG A 79 -10.25 9.14 18.49
N GLY A 80 -11.53 8.92 18.18
CA GLY A 80 -12.63 9.90 18.25
C GLY A 80 -13.46 9.97 16.95
N GLY A 81 -14.44 10.87 16.88
CA GLY A 81 -15.75 10.64 16.27
C GLY A 81 -15.95 10.31 14.78
N ASP A 82 -14.92 10.27 13.93
CA ASP A 82 -15.13 10.26 12.46
C ASP A 82 -14.22 9.28 11.67
N VAL A 83 -13.64 8.26 12.31
CA VAL A 83 -12.85 7.22 11.62
C VAL A 83 -13.43 5.85 11.95
N ASP A 84 -13.87 5.12 10.93
CA ASP A 84 -14.26 3.72 11.10
C ASP A 84 -13.01 2.82 10.99
N ALA A 85 -12.69 2.12 12.08
CA ALA A 85 -11.53 1.26 12.11
C ALA A 85 -11.63 0.10 11.11
N ALA A 86 -12.83 -0.42 10.86
CA ALA A 86 -13.02 -1.52 9.93
C ALA A 86 -12.82 -1.08 8.48
N ASP A 87 -13.29 0.10 8.10
CA ASP A 87 -13.06 0.66 6.75
C ASP A 87 -11.57 0.95 6.51
N VAL A 88 -10.90 1.62 7.46
CA VAL A 88 -9.44 1.85 7.40
C VAL A 88 -8.67 0.53 7.27
N LEU A 89 -8.95 -0.43 8.15
CA LEU A 89 -8.25 -1.73 8.15
C LEU A 89 -8.52 -2.48 6.84
N THR A 90 -9.73 -2.37 6.29
CA THR A 90 -10.07 -2.97 5.00
C THR A 90 -9.18 -2.42 3.90
N GLN A 91 -9.10 -1.10 3.75
CA GLN A 91 -8.30 -0.50 2.69
C GLN A 91 -6.80 -0.79 2.88
N VAL A 92 -6.28 -0.65 4.10
CA VAL A 92 -4.85 -0.92 4.37
C VAL A 92 -4.49 -2.38 4.11
N ILE A 93 -5.35 -3.33 4.47
CA ILE A 93 -5.10 -4.77 4.24
C ILE A 93 -5.21 -5.10 2.75
N ASP A 94 -6.15 -4.49 2.03
CA ASP A 94 -6.31 -4.64 0.58
C ASP A 94 -5.01 -4.24 -0.13
N SER A 95 -4.61 -2.98 0.00
CA SER A 95 -3.41 -2.43 -0.65
C SER A 95 -2.12 -3.12 -0.21
N TYR A 96 -2.00 -3.50 1.07
CA TYR A 96 -0.83 -4.27 1.53
C TYR A 96 -0.78 -5.67 0.93
N SER A 97 -1.93 -6.32 0.72
CA SER A 97 -1.99 -7.66 0.13
C SER A 97 -1.72 -7.66 -1.38
N GLU A 98 -1.86 -6.51 -2.04
CA GLU A 98 -1.49 -6.29 -3.46
C GLU A 98 0.03 -6.08 -3.60
N THR A 99 0.69 -5.60 -2.54
CA THR A 99 2.16 -5.48 -2.49
C THR A 99 2.83 -6.86 -2.61
N PRO A 100 3.90 -7.00 -3.44
CA PRO A 100 4.65 -8.24 -3.58
C PRO A 100 5.20 -8.79 -2.25
N GLU A 101 5.09 -10.10 -2.04
CA GLU A 101 5.39 -10.75 -0.74
C GLU A 101 6.82 -10.51 -0.24
N ASP A 102 7.79 -10.41 -1.14
CA ASP A 102 9.20 -10.14 -0.83
C ASP A 102 9.50 -8.67 -0.50
N LEU A 103 8.61 -7.76 -0.88
CA LEU A 103 8.71 -6.31 -0.64
C LEU A 103 7.88 -5.84 0.56
N ARG A 104 6.93 -6.66 1.02
CA ARG A 104 6.06 -6.39 2.19
C ARG A 104 6.84 -6.14 3.49
N GLY A 105 8.07 -6.64 3.58
CA GLY A 105 8.96 -6.40 4.72
C GLY A 105 9.41 -4.94 4.90
N SER A 106 9.22 -4.10 3.88
CA SER A 106 9.48 -2.65 3.93
C SER A 106 8.55 -1.90 4.91
N LEU A 107 7.36 -2.43 5.18
CA LEU A 107 6.34 -1.80 6.03
C LEU A 107 6.22 -2.48 7.39
N GLU A 108 6.46 -1.71 8.45
CA GLU A 108 6.27 -2.14 9.85
C GLU A 108 4.99 -1.57 10.46
N ARG A 109 4.59 -0.36 10.05
CA ARG A 109 3.50 0.39 10.68
C ARG A 109 2.73 1.30 9.73
N VAL A 110 1.42 1.37 9.93
CA VAL A 110 0.54 2.40 9.37
C VAL A 110 -0.04 3.24 10.51
N VAL A 111 -0.05 4.55 10.36
CA VAL A 111 -0.59 5.50 11.34
C VAL A 111 -1.65 6.38 10.66
N ILE A 112 -2.84 6.45 11.23
CA ILE A 112 -3.91 7.34 10.77
C ILE A 112 -4.09 8.47 11.78
N LYS A 113 -3.69 9.68 11.38
CA LYS A 113 -3.89 10.92 12.13
C LYS A 113 -5.10 11.66 11.61
N LYS A 114 -5.79 12.36 12.51
CA LYS A 114 -6.95 13.18 12.14
C LYS A 114 -6.57 14.56 11.65
N ASP A 115 -5.58 15.14 12.31
CA ASP A 115 -5.12 16.46 11.94
C ASP A 115 -4.51 16.41 10.53
N PRO A 116 -4.72 17.45 9.72
CA PRO A 116 -4.03 17.57 8.45
C PRO A 116 -2.52 17.68 8.68
N ASP A 117 -1.75 17.27 7.69
CA ASP A 117 -0.31 17.49 7.70
C ASP A 117 0.00 19.01 7.65
N PRO A 118 1.03 19.51 8.34
CA PRO A 118 1.39 20.93 8.31
C PRO A 118 1.76 21.48 6.93
N ASP A 119 2.18 20.61 6.01
CA ASP A 119 2.53 20.95 4.63
C ASP A 119 1.43 20.49 3.64
N ASP A 120 0.23 20.20 4.14
CA ASP A 120 -0.94 19.74 3.38
C ASP A 120 -0.75 18.40 2.62
N ALA A 121 0.22 17.57 3.04
CA ALA A 121 0.38 16.22 2.52
C ALA A 121 -0.75 15.27 2.96
N ALA A 122 -1.23 14.42 2.05
CA ALA A 122 -2.25 13.42 2.36
C ALA A 122 -1.68 12.27 3.20
N ALA A 123 -0.44 11.88 2.92
CA ALA A 123 0.32 10.90 3.67
C ALA A 123 1.83 11.23 3.63
N ARG A 124 2.62 10.47 4.40
CA ARG A 124 4.09 10.46 4.35
C ARG A 124 4.62 9.08 4.72
N ALA A 125 5.69 8.65 4.07
CA ALA A 125 6.42 7.43 4.39
C ALA A 125 7.85 7.68 4.91
N GLY A 126 8.28 6.86 5.87
CA GLY A 126 9.65 6.84 6.37
C GLY A 126 9.83 5.86 7.53
N ASP A 127 11.03 5.29 7.65
CA ASP A 127 11.43 4.39 8.74
C ASP A 127 10.41 3.24 8.97
N GLY A 128 10.04 2.58 7.87
CA GLY A 128 9.06 1.47 7.88
C GLY A 128 7.63 1.89 8.23
N THR A 129 7.32 3.19 8.23
CA THR A 129 6.02 3.72 8.63
C THR A 129 5.38 4.53 7.51
N ILE A 130 4.10 4.25 7.22
CA ILE A 130 3.24 5.15 6.45
C ILE A 130 2.33 5.90 7.43
N THR A 131 2.27 7.22 7.31
CA THR A 131 1.37 8.07 8.12
C THR A 131 0.40 8.80 7.22
N PHE A 132 -0.89 8.47 7.32
CA PHE A 132 -1.99 9.20 6.68
C PHE A 132 -2.47 10.33 7.59
N TYR A 133 -2.81 11.46 7.00
CA TYR A 133 -3.32 12.66 7.66
C TYR A 133 -4.75 12.96 7.22
N GLY A 134 -5.50 13.74 8.00
CA GLY A 134 -6.87 14.10 7.65
C GLY A 134 -7.91 12.99 7.85
N GLY A 135 -7.57 11.92 8.57
CA GLY A 135 -8.46 10.80 8.88
C GLY A 135 -8.57 9.76 7.76
N GLU A 136 -9.74 9.13 7.65
CA GLU A 136 -10.00 8.00 6.75
C GLU A 136 -9.99 8.39 5.26
N ALA A 137 -10.38 9.62 4.93
CA ALA A 137 -10.60 10.04 3.54
C ALA A 137 -9.35 9.95 2.64
N ASN A 138 -8.16 9.98 3.23
CA ASN A 138 -6.89 9.89 2.52
C ASN A 138 -6.31 8.47 2.54
N VAL A 139 -6.95 7.53 3.24
CA VAL A 139 -6.58 6.12 3.18
C VAL A 139 -7.18 5.55 1.89
N THR A 140 -6.45 5.71 0.80
CA THR A 140 -6.83 5.20 -0.52
C THR A 140 -5.73 4.33 -1.08
N ASP A 141 -6.09 3.53 -2.09
CA ASP A 141 -5.16 2.60 -2.71
C ASP A 141 -3.96 3.29 -3.36
N ASP A 142 -4.21 4.28 -4.22
CA ASP A 142 -3.15 5.05 -4.90
C ASP A 142 -2.19 5.71 -3.90
N ILE A 143 -2.71 6.32 -2.82
CA ILE A 143 -1.86 6.97 -1.82
C ILE A 143 -1.05 5.91 -1.07
N PHE A 144 -1.65 4.76 -0.71
CA PHE A 144 -0.90 3.69 -0.08
C PHE A 144 0.23 3.18 -0.99
N HIS A 145 -0.06 2.95 -2.27
CA HIS A 145 0.92 2.44 -3.23
C HIS A 145 2.06 3.44 -3.47
N HIS A 146 1.76 4.73 -3.58
CA HIS A 146 2.78 5.77 -3.60
C HIS A 146 3.69 5.69 -2.35
N GLU A 147 3.07 5.70 -1.15
CA GLU A 147 3.82 5.75 0.10
C GLU A 147 4.62 4.48 0.39
N ILE A 148 4.11 3.30 0.01
CA ILE A 148 4.90 2.07 0.11
C ILE A 148 6.00 2.03 -0.94
N GLY A 149 5.81 2.65 -2.10
CA GLY A 149 6.87 2.87 -3.10
C GLY A 149 8.08 3.58 -2.50
N HIS A 150 7.87 4.62 -1.68
CA HIS A 150 8.96 5.25 -0.93
C HIS A 150 9.69 4.27 -0.01
N LEU A 151 9.00 3.34 0.66
CA LEU A 151 9.63 2.35 1.55
C LEU A 151 10.37 1.26 0.76
N ILE A 152 9.80 0.81 -0.35
CA ILE A 152 10.39 -0.19 -1.26
C ILE A 152 11.67 0.35 -1.88
N GLY A 153 11.68 1.59 -2.35
CA GLY A 153 12.88 2.24 -2.90
C GLY A 153 14.05 2.18 -1.92
N ARG A 154 13.78 2.39 -0.63
CA ARG A 154 14.78 2.25 0.43
C ARG A 154 15.25 0.81 0.64
N GLN A 155 14.32 -0.15 0.69
CA GLN A 155 14.65 -1.57 0.90
C GLN A 155 15.51 -2.10 -0.24
N VAL A 156 15.21 -1.74 -1.48
CA VAL A 156 15.95 -2.17 -2.68
C VAL A 156 17.37 -1.62 -2.66
N GLU A 157 17.55 -0.34 -2.34
CA GLU A 157 18.90 0.24 -2.21
C GLU A 157 19.69 -0.41 -1.07
N ASP A 158 19.10 -0.54 0.13
CA ASP A 158 19.77 -1.16 1.29
C ASP A 158 20.19 -2.62 0.99
N ALA A 159 19.41 -3.35 0.18
CA ALA A 159 19.72 -4.71 -0.26
C ALA A 159 20.86 -4.77 -1.29
N ASN A 160 20.90 -3.82 -2.24
CA ASN A 160 21.97 -3.69 -3.23
C ASN A 160 23.28 -3.23 -2.58
N ASP A 161 23.22 -2.31 -1.62
CA ASP A 161 24.36 -1.84 -0.85
C ASP A 161 24.93 -2.93 0.07
N SER A 162 24.10 -3.81 0.59
CA SER A 162 24.54 -4.94 1.42
C SER A 162 25.42 -5.95 0.67
N TRP A 163 25.37 -6.00 -0.66
CA TRP A 163 26.30 -6.78 -1.49
C TRP A 163 27.67 -6.08 -1.62
N LEU A 164 27.73 -4.75 -1.70
CA LEU A 164 28.96 -4.00 -2.05
C LEU A 164 29.59 -3.17 -0.92
N SER A 165 28.91 -2.86 0.18
CA SER A 165 29.51 -2.11 1.28
C SER A 165 28.95 -2.49 2.66
N GLY A 166 29.72 -3.29 3.38
CA GLY A 166 29.72 -3.16 4.84
C GLY A 166 30.28 -1.79 5.19
N ILE A 167 29.53 -0.98 5.95
CA ILE A 167 29.94 0.30 6.56
C ILE A 167 29.72 1.55 5.67
N PHE A 168 28.47 1.93 5.40
CA PHE A 168 28.12 3.34 5.23
C PHE A 168 27.08 3.76 6.27
N GLU A 169 27.49 4.70 7.11
CA GLU A 169 26.67 5.30 8.16
C GLU A 169 25.83 6.40 7.49
N LYS A 170 24.53 6.15 7.35
CA LYS A 170 23.51 7.03 6.76
C LYS A 170 23.62 8.44 7.37
N LEU A 171 24.11 9.41 6.60
CA LEU A 171 24.18 10.81 7.01
C LEU A 171 22.77 11.39 7.01
N SER A 172 22.34 11.99 8.12
CA SER A 172 21.07 12.69 8.21
C SER A 172 21.00 13.82 7.16
N GLY A 173 20.08 13.71 6.20
CA GLY A 173 19.76 14.77 5.23
C GLY A 173 20.01 14.45 3.76
N GLU A 174 20.43 13.23 3.40
CA GLU A 174 20.38 12.77 2.00
C GLU A 174 18.92 12.43 1.62
N PRO A 175 18.52 12.69 0.35
CA PRO A 175 17.20 12.32 -0.14
C PRO A 175 16.96 10.81 0.08
N PRO A 176 15.70 10.37 0.21
CA PRO A 176 15.41 8.96 0.36
C PRO A 176 16.16 8.11 -0.71
N PRO A 177 16.58 6.90 -0.35
CA PRO A 177 17.22 6.01 -1.31
C PRO A 177 16.27 5.64 -2.49
N ILE A 178 16.79 5.56 -3.72
CA ILE A 178 16.08 5.14 -4.96
C ILE A 178 16.80 3.95 -5.61
N PRO A 179 16.12 3.09 -6.38
CA PRO A 179 16.80 1.99 -7.06
C PRO A 179 17.94 2.46 -7.98
N ASP A 180 19.00 1.64 -8.07
CA ASP A 180 20.12 1.89 -8.97
C ASP A 180 19.64 2.12 -10.41
N GLY A 181 20.18 3.15 -11.07
CA GLY A 181 19.81 3.49 -12.45
C GLY A 181 18.49 4.25 -12.59
N TRP A 182 17.70 4.42 -11.52
CA TRP A 182 16.41 5.11 -11.59
C TRP A 182 16.51 6.54 -12.13
N ALA A 183 17.50 7.31 -11.68
CA ALA A 183 17.69 8.68 -12.13
C ALA A 183 17.97 8.79 -13.64
N ASP A 184 18.73 7.84 -14.19
CA ASP A 184 19.05 7.79 -15.62
C ASP A 184 17.83 7.34 -16.44
N ALA A 185 17.11 6.32 -15.95
CA ALA A 185 15.86 5.86 -16.55
C ALA A 185 14.80 6.98 -16.58
N ALA A 186 14.64 7.68 -15.46
CA ALA A 186 13.71 8.79 -15.35
C ALA A 186 14.06 9.95 -16.30
N ALA A 187 15.34 10.25 -16.45
CA ALA A 187 15.81 11.26 -17.40
C ALA A 187 15.60 10.84 -18.87
N ALA A 188 15.74 9.54 -19.18
CA ALA A 188 15.60 9.01 -20.53
C ALA A 188 14.15 8.97 -21.02
N ASP A 189 13.23 8.56 -20.15
CA ASP A 189 11.79 8.54 -20.41
C ASP A 189 11.14 9.93 -20.33
N GLY A 190 11.86 10.90 -19.75
CA GLY A 190 11.40 12.27 -19.53
C GLY A 190 11.05 12.51 -18.06
N ASN A 191 11.39 13.71 -17.59
CA ASN A 191 11.29 14.12 -16.18
C ASN A 191 9.85 14.40 -15.69
N HIS A 192 8.81 13.82 -16.31
CA HIS A 192 7.42 14.17 -15.99
C HIS A 192 6.52 12.95 -16.20
N LEU A 193 6.22 12.24 -15.11
CA LEU A 193 5.22 11.17 -15.11
C LEU A 193 3.79 11.75 -15.00
N ASN A 194 3.64 12.78 -14.17
CA ASN A 194 2.43 13.60 -13.99
C ASN A 194 2.76 15.03 -13.49
N ASP A 195 1.74 15.90 -13.36
CA ASP A 195 1.89 17.30 -12.90
C ASP A 195 2.57 17.41 -11.51
N TYR A 196 2.36 16.42 -10.63
CA TYR A 196 2.99 16.39 -9.31
C TYR A 196 4.50 16.13 -9.42
N THR A 197 4.89 15.13 -10.21
CA THR A 197 6.31 14.86 -10.48
C THR A 197 6.98 16.05 -11.17
N GLU A 198 6.31 16.74 -12.11
CA GLU A 198 6.86 17.95 -12.75
C GLU A 198 7.27 19.01 -11.73
N LYS A 199 6.41 19.27 -10.74
CA LYS A 199 6.71 20.19 -9.65
C LYS A 199 7.84 19.69 -8.74
N SER A 200 7.87 18.39 -8.41
CA SER A 200 8.92 17.78 -7.59
C SER A 200 10.30 17.81 -8.27
N PHE A 201 10.35 17.67 -9.60
CA PHE A 201 11.58 17.83 -10.38
C PHE A 201 12.06 19.28 -10.42
N GLU A 202 11.15 20.24 -10.60
CA GLU A 202 11.48 21.67 -10.61
C GLU A 202 12.02 22.16 -9.26
N ASP A 203 11.52 21.62 -8.14
CA ASP A 203 11.93 22.04 -6.81
C ASP A 203 13.22 21.36 -6.31
N SER A 204 13.61 20.15 -6.76
CA SER A 204 14.91 19.57 -6.32
C SER A 204 15.47 18.35 -7.07
N GLY A 205 14.91 17.88 -8.19
CA GLY A 205 15.36 16.60 -8.76
C GLY A 205 15.12 15.43 -7.80
N VAL A 206 13.96 15.43 -7.14
CA VAL A 206 13.56 14.42 -6.16
C VAL A 206 13.08 13.17 -6.88
N TYR A 207 14.04 12.39 -7.37
CA TYR A 207 13.81 11.09 -8.02
C TYR A 207 13.08 10.09 -7.11
N THR A 208 13.01 10.34 -5.81
CA THR A 208 12.26 9.50 -4.85
C THR A 208 10.76 9.65 -5.00
N GLU A 209 10.27 10.87 -5.20
CA GLU A 209 8.85 11.10 -5.50
C GLU A 209 8.51 10.52 -6.88
N ASP A 210 9.40 10.68 -7.86
CA ASP A 210 9.21 10.05 -9.18
C ASP A 210 9.13 8.53 -9.09
N PHE A 211 10.00 7.89 -8.29
CA PHE A 211 9.95 6.46 -8.06
C PHE A 211 8.64 6.03 -7.39
N ALA A 212 8.25 6.70 -6.31
CA ALA A 212 7.01 6.40 -5.58
C ALA A 212 5.76 6.54 -6.48
N GLU A 213 5.69 7.62 -7.27
CA GLU A 213 4.63 7.84 -8.26
C GLU A 213 4.64 6.78 -9.36
N ALA A 214 5.80 6.44 -9.91
CA ALA A 214 5.92 5.42 -10.94
C ALA A 214 5.54 4.03 -10.41
N TRP A 215 5.91 3.70 -9.17
CA TRP A 215 5.49 2.47 -8.50
C TRP A 215 3.97 2.42 -8.36
N SER A 216 3.33 3.51 -7.91
CA SER A 216 1.88 3.57 -7.79
C SER A 216 1.17 3.40 -9.13
N GLU A 217 1.62 4.09 -10.18
CA GLU A 217 1.03 3.97 -11.52
C GLU A 217 1.29 2.60 -12.14
N TYR A 218 2.44 1.97 -11.85
CA TYR A 218 2.74 0.60 -12.30
C TYR A 218 1.81 -0.42 -11.67
N MET A 219 1.60 -0.34 -10.36
CA MET A 219 0.68 -1.22 -9.63
C MET A 219 -0.76 -1.05 -10.11
N ARG A 220 -1.18 0.19 -10.35
CA ARG A 220 -2.47 0.48 -11.00
C ARG A 220 -2.56 -0.10 -12.41
N ALA A 221 -1.51 0.01 -13.22
CA ALA A 221 -1.49 -0.53 -14.57
C ALA A 221 -1.57 -2.07 -14.58
N LEU A 222 -0.98 -2.73 -13.57
CA LEU A 222 -1.13 -4.17 -13.36
C LEU A 222 -2.58 -4.57 -13.02
N ASP A 223 -3.26 -3.81 -12.16
CA ASP A 223 -4.68 -4.05 -11.82
C ASP A 223 -5.63 -3.79 -13.01
N ASP A 224 -5.42 -2.67 -13.72
CA ASP A 224 -6.20 -2.31 -14.91
C ASP A 224 -5.98 -3.30 -16.10
N GLY A 225 -4.93 -4.11 -16.03
CA GLY A 225 -4.69 -5.27 -16.88
C GLY A 225 -3.75 -5.04 -18.07
N PRO A 226 -3.58 -6.05 -18.96
CA PRO A 226 -2.48 -6.08 -19.92
C PRO A 226 -2.42 -4.91 -20.92
N GLU A 227 -3.56 -4.30 -21.24
CA GLU A 227 -3.59 -3.13 -22.13
C GLU A 227 -3.09 -1.86 -21.44
N ALA A 228 -3.40 -1.68 -20.14
CA ALA A 228 -2.93 -0.55 -19.35
C ALA A 228 -1.44 -0.69 -19.04
N LEU A 229 -1.00 -1.88 -18.64
CA LEU A 229 0.42 -2.20 -18.45
C LEU A 229 1.23 -1.93 -19.72
N ALA A 230 0.79 -2.43 -20.88
CA ALA A 230 1.50 -2.20 -22.14
C ALA A 230 1.56 -0.70 -22.53
N GLU A 231 0.56 0.09 -22.16
CA GLU A 231 0.57 1.54 -22.39
C GLU A 231 1.54 2.26 -21.46
N PHE A 232 1.63 1.83 -20.20
CA PHE A 232 2.62 2.32 -19.23
C PHE A 232 4.04 2.02 -19.74
N GLU A 233 4.34 0.76 -20.10
CA GLU A 233 5.64 0.32 -20.65
C GLU A 233 6.01 1.05 -21.95
N ARG A 234 5.03 1.32 -22.82
CA ARG A 234 5.26 2.08 -24.05
C ARG A 234 5.59 3.55 -23.77
N THR A 235 5.10 4.10 -22.67
CA THR A 235 5.26 5.51 -22.30
C THR A 235 6.53 5.73 -21.48
N TYR A 236 6.86 4.80 -20.59
CA TYR A 236 8.01 4.85 -19.68
C TYR A 236 8.88 3.59 -19.78
N PRO A 237 9.47 3.30 -20.95
CA PRO A 237 10.18 2.04 -21.18
C PRO A 237 11.38 1.82 -20.27
N GLU A 238 12.15 2.85 -19.94
CA GLU A 238 13.36 2.71 -19.11
C GLU A 238 13.01 2.55 -17.63
N ARG A 239 11.97 3.26 -17.15
CA ARG A 239 11.43 3.06 -15.79
C ARG A 239 10.78 1.69 -15.65
N SER A 240 10.05 1.24 -16.66
CA SER A 240 9.43 -0.09 -16.69
C SER A 240 10.45 -1.21 -16.58
N GLU A 241 11.61 -1.12 -17.24
CA GLU A 241 12.66 -2.14 -17.11
C GLU A 241 13.09 -2.34 -15.65
N ILE A 242 13.28 -1.25 -14.90
CA ILE A 242 13.65 -1.32 -13.47
C ILE A 242 12.47 -1.85 -12.62
N LEU A 243 11.25 -1.40 -12.90
CA LEU A 243 10.06 -1.84 -12.16
C LEU A 243 9.77 -3.33 -12.36
N GLU A 244 9.94 -3.84 -13.57
CA GLU A 244 9.78 -5.27 -13.89
C GLU A 244 10.89 -6.13 -13.26
N ASP A 245 12.11 -5.60 -13.15
CA ASP A 245 13.20 -6.27 -12.42
C ASP A 245 12.92 -6.37 -10.92
N ILE A 246 12.26 -5.35 -10.34
CA ILE A 246 11.83 -5.34 -8.93
C ILE A 246 10.61 -6.26 -8.75
N TYR A 247 9.61 -6.14 -9.61
CA TYR A 247 8.38 -6.92 -9.56
C TYR A 247 7.88 -7.25 -10.98
N PRO A 248 8.16 -8.47 -11.48
CA PRO A 248 7.78 -8.84 -12.83
C PRO A 248 6.27 -9.09 -12.95
N PRO A 249 5.64 -8.73 -14.09
CA PRO A 249 4.24 -9.01 -14.33
C PRO A 249 3.92 -10.51 -14.23
N PRO A 250 2.74 -10.89 -13.72
CA PRO A 250 2.31 -12.27 -13.69
C PRO A 250 2.21 -12.87 -15.11
N ALA A 251 2.68 -14.11 -15.26
CA ALA A 251 2.77 -14.83 -16.54
C ALA A 251 1.43 -15.40 -17.05
#